data_AF-A0A9X0AUE4-F1
#
_entry.id   AF-A0A9X0AUE4-F1
#
_cell.length_a   1.000
_cell.length_b   1.000
_cell.length_c   1.000
_cell.angle_alpha   90.00
_cell.angle_beta   90.00
_cell.angle_gamma   90.00
#
_symmetry.space_group_name_H-M   'P 1'
#
loop_
_entity.id
_entity.type
_entity.pdbx_description
1 polymer ?
#
loop_
_entity_poly.entity_id
_entity_poly.type
_entity_poly.pdbx_seq_one_letter_code
_entity_poly.pdbx_strand_id
1 'polypeptide(L)'
;MVSKDVDGVRNWLFPEAFQHIIDAQAQDGSWESYALQVDGILNTMAALLAFVFHRTANNLSYSVLPPDIDTRILRAQDSLRHQLQMWDVRSCIHVGFEILVLALLGMLEQHHMVYDFPGKTYLLQLNKEKLSRF
;
A
#
# COMPACT_ATOMS: atom_id res chain seq x y z
N MET A 1 10.21 1.87 1.39
CA MET A 1 10.70 2.57 2.60
C MET A 1 12.20 2.45 2.67
N VAL A 2 12.89 3.52 3.06
CA VAL A 2 14.36 3.60 2.96
C VAL A 2 14.95 3.82 4.34
N SER A 3 15.88 2.94 4.71
CA SER A 3 16.59 2.97 5.99
C SER A 3 18.09 2.82 5.77
N LYS A 4 18.89 3.37 6.67
CA LYS A 4 20.35 3.22 6.66
C LYS A 4 20.86 2.94 8.07
N ASP A 5 21.89 2.09 8.16
CA ASP A 5 22.63 1.89 9.40
C ASP A 5 23.61 3.05 9.61
N VAL A 6 23.50 3.72 10.76
CA VAL A 6 24.38 4.80 11.21
C VAL A 6 24.84 4.42 12.61
N ASP A 7 26.15 4.24 12.80
CA ASP A 7 26.75 3.84 14.08
C ASP A 7 26.12 2.58 14.72
N GLY A 8 25.74 1.61 13.89
CA GLY A 8 25.09 0.36 14.33
C GLY A 8 23.60 0.48 14.63
N VAL A 9 23.01 1.67 14.43
CA VAL A 9 21.57 1.93 14.58
C VAL A 9 20.93 2.09 13.22
N ARG A 10 19.87 1.33 12.96
CA ARG A 10 19.10 1.46 11.73
C ARG A 10 18.16 2.66 11.86
N ASN A 11 18.26 3.61 10.93
CA ASN A 11 17.49 4.85 10.95
C ASN A 11 16.64 4.99 9.68
N TRP A 12 15.45 5.59 9.81
CA TRP A 12 14.66 6.04 8.66
C TRP A 12 15.35 7.22 8.00
N LEU A 13 15.48 7.20 6.68
CA LEU A 13 16.14 8.29 5.94
C LEU A 13 15.20 9.47 5.64
N PHE A 14 13.89 9.25 5.67
CA PHE A 14 12.88 10.23 5.29
C PHE A 14 11.68 10.21 6.24
N PRO A 15 11.86 10.54 7.53
CA PRO A 15 10.78 10.54 8.51
C PRO A 15 9.65 11.53 8.16
N GLU A 16 9.96 12.66 7.53
CA GLU A 16 8.98 13.66 7.09
C GLU A 16 8.05 13.12 6.00
N ALA A 17 8.56 12.26 5.13
CA ALA A 17 7.73 11.59 4.12
C ALA A 17 6.71 10.65 4.78
N PHE A 18 7.12 9.94 5.84
CA PHE A 18 6.19 9.11 6.60
C PHE A 18 5.15 9.94 7.36
N GLN A 19 5.57 11.06 7.95
CA GLN A 19 4.65 12.00 8.58
C GLN A 19 3.61 12.53 7.58
N HIS A 20 4.03 12.91 6.37
CA HIS A 20 3.11 13.31 5.31
C HIS A 20 2.10 12.21 4.96
N ILE A 21 2.51 10.93 4.94
CA ILE A 21 1.59 9.80 4.72
C ILE A 21 0.55 9.73 5.86
N ILE A 22 0.96 9.89 7.12
CA ILE A 22 0.06 9.91 8.28
C ILE A 22 -0.98 11.03 8.16
N ASP A 23 -0.53 12.23 7.84
CA ASP A 23 -1.35 13.44 7.81
C ASP A 23 -2.32 13.45 6.62
N ALA A 24 -1.95 12.81 5.51
CA ALA A 24 -2.75 12.75 4.29
C ALA A 24 -3.85 11.66 4.32
N GLN A 25 -3.96 10.85 5.37
CA GLN A 25 -5.00 9.81 5.42
C GLN A 25 -6.40 10.42 5.50
N ALA A 26 -7.26 10.08 4.54
CA ALA A 26 -8.64 10.55 4.50
C ALA A 26 -9.52 9.94 5.61
N GLN A 27 -10.71 10.51 5.82
CA GLN A 27 -11.63 10.07 6.87
C GLN A 27 -12.11 8.61 6.69
N ASP A 28 -12.20 8.12 5.47
CA ASP A 28 -12.53 6.72 5.21
C ASP A 28 -11.32 5.77 5.36
N GLY A 29 -10.11 6.31 5.51
CA GLY A 29 -8.87 5.55 5.60
C GLY A 29 -8.09 5.42 4.30
N SER A 30 -8.61 5.96 3.19
CA SER A 30 -7.93 5.98 1.88
C SER A 30 -6.88 7.09 1.78
N TRP A 31 -6.15 7.06 0.66
CA TRP A 31 -5.38 8.19 0.16
C TRP A 31 -5.92 8.61 -1.21
N GLU A 32 -5.67 9.87 -1.57
CA GLU A 32 -6.27 10.51 -2.74
C GLU A 32 -6.20 9.68 -4.02
N SER A 33 -7.33 9.63 -4.74
CA SER A 33 -7.41 9.22 -6.14
C SER A 33 -7.37 10.49 -6.98
N TYR A 34 -6.37 10.63 -7.84
CA TYR A 34 -6.20 11.84 -8.63
C TYR A 34 -7.02 11.81 -9.92
N ALA A 35 -6.82 10.79 -10.75
CA ALA A 35 -7.46 10.71 -12.07
C ALA A 35 -8.17 9.38 -12.30
N LEU A 36 -7.64 8.29 -11.76
CA LEU A 36 -8.16 6.94 -11.97
C LEU A 36 -8.44 6.24 -10.65
N GLN A 37 -9.42 5.35 -10.65
CA GLN A 37 -9.77 4.51 -9.50
C GLN A 37 -8.57 3.70 -8.99
N VAL A 38 -7.71 3.25 -9.91
CA VAL A 38 -6.50 2.48 -9.57
C VAL A 38 -5.47 3.30 -8.79
N ASP A 39 -5.45 4.63 -8.94
CA ASP A 39 -4.52 5.50 -8.21
C ASP A 39 -4.82 5.47 -6.71
N GLY A 40 -6.12 5.55 -6.35
CA GLY A 40 -6.55 5.45 -4.96
C GLY A 40 -6.18 4.09 -4.34
N ILE A 41 -6.35 3.01 -5.11
CA ILE A 41 -5.98 1.65 -4.70
C ILE A 41 -4.47 1.56 -4.46
N LEU A 42 -3.65 2.02 -5.41
CA LEU A 42 -2.19 2.02 -5.31
C LEU A 42 -1.70 2.86 -4.13
N ASN A 43 -2.22 4.08 -3.98
CA ASN A 43 -1.86 4.98 -2.90
C ASN A 43 -2.24 4.39 -1.54
N THR A 44 -3.44 3.82 -1.42
CA THR A 44 -3.90 3.19 -0.18
C THR A 44 -3.06 1.95 0.16
N MET A 45 -2.73 1.10 -0.82
CA MET A 45 -1.84 -0.05 -0.59
C MET A 45 -0.44 0.38 -0.15
N ALA A 46 0.15 1.37 -0.82
CA ALA A 46 1.49 1.85 -0.51
C ALA A 46 1.56 2.47 0.90
N ALA A 47 0.56 3.28 1.26
CA ALA A 47 0.47 3.89 2.58
C ALA A 47 0.20 2.86 3.68
N LEU A 48 -0.67 1.89 3.45
CA LEU A 48 -0.93 0.78 4.38
C LEU A 48 0.35 -0.03 4.63
N LEU A 49 1.10 -0.37 3.58
CA LEU A 49 2.41 -1.02 3.72
C LEU A 49 3.37 -0.15 4.53
N ALA A 50 3.37 1.16 4.32
CA ALA A 50 4.20 2.08 5.08
C ALA A 50 3.87 2.01 6.57
N PHE A 51 2.60 2.05 6.94
CA PHE A 51 2.16 1.94 8.33
C PHE A 51 2.57 0.60 8.96
N VAL A 52 2.31 -0.52 8.28
CA VAL A 52 2.62 -1.85 8.83
C VAL A 52 4.12 -2.03 9.04
N PHE A 53 4.94 -1.54 8.12
CA PHE A 53 6.39 -1.68 8.23
C PHE A 53 6.98 -0.78 9.32
N HIS A 54 6.47 0.44 9.50
CA HIS A 54 6.89 1.29 10.62
C HIS A 54 6.39 0.75 11.97
N ARG A 55 5.19 0.14 12.00
CA ARG A 55 4.65 -0.53 13.20
C ARG A 55 5.49 -1.73 13.62
N THR A 56 5.97 -2.52 12.67
CA THR A 56 6.72 -3.76 12.94
C THR A 56 8.23 -3.53 13.10
N ALA A 57 8.71 -2.33 12.84
CA ALA A 57 10.09 -1.91 12.96
C ALA A 57 10.54 -1.73 14.41
N ASN A 58 10.65 -2.83 15.16
CA ASN A 58 10.98 -2.85 16.59
C ASN A 58 12.36 -2.27 16.97
N ASN A 59 13.25 -1.99 16.00
CA ASN A 59 14.65 -1.59 16.24
C ASN A 59 15.11 -0.35 15.45
N LEU A 60 14.20 0.41 14.82
CA LEU A 60 14.57 1.65 14.13
C LEU A 60 14.42 2.86 15.05
N SER A 61 15.48 3.64 15.18
CA SER A 61 15.46 4.85 16.00
C SER A 61 14.62 5.96 15.33
N TYR A 62 13.86 6.70 16.14
CA TYR A 62 13.16 7.97 15.79
C TYR A 62 11.82 7.95 15.04
N SER A 63 11.12 6.83 14.89
CA SER A 63 9.71 6.88 14.44
C SER A 63 8.77 6.84 15.64
N VAL A 64 8.39 7.99 16.20
CA VAL A 64 7.24 8.05 17.10
C VAL A 64 5.99 7.81 16.26
N LEU A 65 5.47 6.58 16.32
CA LEU A 65 4.19 6.27 15.71
C LEU A 65 3.10 7.07 16.42
N PRO A 66 2.09 7.56 15.68
CA PRO A 66 0.96 8.19 16.31
C PRO A 66 0.21 7.15 17.16
N PRO A 67 -0.38 7.55 18.30
CA PRO A 67 -1.02 6.60 19.23
C PRO A 67 -2.22 5.87 18.62
N ASP A 68 -2.80 6.41 17.55
CA ASP A 68 -3.93 5.85 16.81
C ASP A 68 -3.50 5.04 15.56
N ILE A 69 -2.22 4.71 15.40
CA ILE A 69 -1.70 4.01 14.22
C ILE A 69 -2.45 2.71 13.91
N ASP A 70 -2.85 1.96 14.94
CA ASP A 70 -3.58 0.70 14.76
C ASP A 70 -4.99 0.95 14.19
N THR A 71 -5.68 1.98 14.67
CA THR A 71 -6.97 2.41 14.14
C THR A 71 -6.84 2.89 12.69
N ARG A 72 -5.77 3.61 12.38
CA ARG A 72 -5.48 4.09 11.02
C ARG A 72 -5.20 2.94 10.05
N ILE A 73 -4.46 1.92 10.49
CA ILE A 73 -4.24 0.68 9.73
C ILE A 73 -5.56 -0.03 9.45
N LEU A 74 -6.43 -0.19 10.46
CA LEU A 74 -7.72 -0.86 10.28
C LEU A 74 -8.60 -0.11 9.26
N ARG A 75 -8.70 1.22 9.37
CA ARG A 75 -9.44 2.04 8.41
C ARG A 75 -8.89 1.92 6.99
N ALA A 76 -7.57 1.91 6.84
CA ALA A 76 -6.93 1.73 5.53
C ALA A 76 -7.22 0.33 4.94
N GLN A 77 -7.22 -0.73 5.76
CA GLN A 77 -7.59 -2.08 5.31
C GLN A 77 -9.05 -2.14 4.84
N ASP A 78 -9.97 -1.54 5.59
CA ASP A 78 -11.39 -1.51 5.24
C ASP A 78 -11.65 -0.69 3.97
N SER A 79 -11.02 0.48 3.84
CA SER A 79 -11.10 1.28 2.62
C SER A 79 -10.51 0.55 1.42
N LEU A 80 -9.33 -0.06 1.55
CA LEU A 80 -8.71 -0.83 0.47
C LEU A 80 -9.61 -2.00 0.05
N ARG A 81 -10.22 -2.72 1.01
CA ARG A 81 -11.18 -3.78 0.71
C ARG A 81 -12.35 -3.25 -0.12
N HIS A 82 -12.95 -2.13 0.29
CA HIS A 82 -14.04 -1.50 -0.45
C HIS A 82 -13.62 -1.07 -1.86
N GLN A 83 -12.47 -0.41 -2.00
CA GLN A 83 -11.94 0.04 -3.28
C GLN A 83 -11.72 -1.14 -4.24
N LEU A 84 -11.12 -2.24 -3.77
CA LEU A 84 -10.90 -3.44 -4.57
C LEU A 84 -12.21 -4.14 -4.97
N GLN A 85 -13.21 -4.16 -4.08
CA GLN A 85 -14.53 -4.73 -4.39
C GLN A 85 -15.26 -3.93 -5.48
N MET A 86 -15.08 -2.62 -5.49
CA MET A 86 -15.68 -1.71 -6.46
C MET A 86 -14.85 -1.55 -7.74
N TRP A 87 -13.66 -2.17 -7.81
CA TRP A 87 -12.73 -1.95 -8.89
C TRP A 87 -13.10 -2.73 -10.15
N ASP A 88 -13.39 -2.00 -11.22
CA ASP A 88 -13.49 -2.57 -12.55
C ASP A 88 -12.10 -2.64 -13.21
N VAL A 89 -11.43 -3.78 -13.02
CA VAL A 89 -10.10 -4.06 -13.59
C VAL A 89 -10.11 -3.96 -15.13
N ARG A 90 -11.23 -4.25 -15.79
CA ARG A 90 -11.32 -4.31 -17.26
C ARG A 90 -11.33 -2.94 -17.91
N SER A 91 -11.79 -1.91 -17.21
CA SER A 91 -11.75 -0.52 -17.69
C SER A 91 -10.48 0.23 -17.31
N CYS A 92 -9.54 -0.42 -16.60
CA CYS A 92 -8.29 0.20 -16.20
C CYS A 92 -7.35 0.43 -17.39
N ILE A 93 -7.04 1.69 -17.67
CA ILE A 93 -6.15 2.11 -18.77
C ILE A 93 -4.71 2.43 -18.33
N HIS A 94 -4.44 2.45 -17.03
CA HIS A 94 -3.13 2.84 -16.50
C HIS A 94 -2.06 1.80 -16.88
N VAL A 95 -0.94 2.21 -17.45
CA VAL A 95 0.11 1.26 -17.86
C VAL A 95 0.80 0.65 -16.64
N GLY A 96 0.97 -0.68 -16.63
CA GLY A 96 1.77 -1.38 -15.63
C GLY A 96 1.06 -1.62 -14.29
N PHE A 97 -0.22 -1.24 -14.18
CA PHE A 97 -1.03 -1.49 -12.99
C PHE A 97 -1.11 -3.00 -12.67
N GLU A 98 -1.13 -3.83 -13.71
CA GLU A 98 -1.18 -5.29 -13.61
C GLU A 98 0.06 -5.87 -12.94
N ILE A 99 1.18 -5.16 -12.95
CA ILE A 99 2.40 -5.53 -12.23
C ILE A 99 2.39 -4.92 -10.83
N LEU A 100 2.14 -3.61 -10.73
CA LEU A 100 2.25 -2.88 -9.47
C LEU A 100 1.21 -3.32 -8.44
N VAL A 101 -0.05 -3.47 -8.83
CA VAL A 101 -1.13 -3.89 -7.91
C VAL A 101 -0.84 -5.28 -7.35
N LEU A 102 -0.45 -6.25 -8.19
CA LEU A 102 -0.15 -7.59 -7.72
C LEU A 102 1.11 -7.64 -6.85
N ALA A 103 2.14 -6.85 -7.16
CA ALA A 103 3.32 -6.76 -6.32
C ALA A 103 2.97 -6.23 -4.93
N LEU A 104 2.19 -5.16 -4.85
CA LEU A 104 1.75 -4.58 -3.57
C LEU A 104 0.82 -5.53 -2.79
N LEU A 105 -0.09 -6.24 -3.47
CA LEU A 105 -0.91 -7.28 -2.85
C LEU A 105 -0.05 -8.42 -2.27
N GLY A 106 0.99 -8.86 -2.99
CA GLY A 106 1.93 -9.85 -2.50
C GLY A 106 2.70 -9.40 -1.26
N MET A 107 3.10 -8.12 -1.22
CA MET A 107 3.74 -7.54 -0.02
C MET A 107 2.77 -7.46 1.16
N LEU A 108 1.50 -7.13 0.93
CA LEU A 108 0.46 -7.11 1.97
C LEU A 108 0.18 -8.52 2.52
N GLU A 109 0.20 -9.54 1.66
CA GLU A 109 0.04 -10.94 2.05
C GLU A 109 1.15 -11.42 3.00
N GLN A 110 2.39 -10.94 2.82
CA GLN A 110 3.49 -11.20 3.77
C GLN A 110 3.20 -10.68 5.20
N HIS A 111 2.27 -9.73 5.32
CA HIS A 111 1.78 -9.19 6.57
C HIS A 111 0.37 -9.70 6.94
N HIS A 112 -0.02 -10.87 6.40
CA HIS A 112 -1.30 -11.54 6.65
C HIS A 112 -2.54 -10.75 6.19
N MET A 113 -2.38 -9.79 5.30
CA MET A 113 -3.47 -9.02 4.70
C MET A 113 -3.76 -9.56 3.30
N VAL A 114 -4.65 -10.54 3.23
CA VAL A 114 -5.07 -11.16 1.96
C VAL A 114 -6.36 -10.52 1.47
N TYR A 115 -6.37 -10.13 0.20
CA TYR A 115 -7.55 -9.55 -0.45
C TYR A 115 -8.05 -10.46 -1.57
N ASP A 116 -9.35 -10.73 -1.55
CA ASP A 116 -10.07 -11.33 -2.66
C ASP A 116 -11.10 -10.33 -3.19
N PHE A 117 -11.25 -10.28 -4.52
CA PHE A 117 -12.12 -9.31 -5.19
C PHE A 117 -12.46 -9.77 -6.61
N PRO A 118 -13.60 -9.31 -7.19
CA PRO A 118 -14.13 -9.84 -8.45
C PRO A 118 -13.14 -9.79 -9.62
N GLY A 119 -12.31 -8.74 -9.68
CA GLY A 119 -11.35 -8.53 -10.75
C GLY A 119 -10.02 -9.29 -10.63
N LYS A 120 -9.77 -10.00 -9.51
CA LYS A 120 -8.45 -10.57 -9.19
C LYS A 120 -7.96 -11.58 -10.21
N THR A 121 -8.83 -12.49 -10.67
CA THR A 121 -8.49 -13.51 -11.67
C THR A 121 -8.07 -12.87 -13.00
N TYR A 122 -8.80 -11.83 -13.43
CA TYR A 122 -8.47 -11.12 -14.66
C TYR A 122 -7.16 -10.33 -14.53
N LEU A 123 -6.92 -9.71 -13.38
CA LEU A 123 -5.65 -9.03 -13.08
C LEU A 123 -4.45 -9.98 -13.16
N LEU A 124 -4.58 -11.18 -12.59
CA LEU A 124 -3.55 -12.23 -12.66
C LEU A 124 -3.26 -12.68 -14.10
N GLN A 125 -4.30 -12.77 -14.94
CA GLN A 125 -4.14 -13.07 -16.36
C GLN A 125 -3.35 -11.96 -17.07
N LEU A 126 -3.73 -10.69 -16.89
CA LEU A 126 -3.03 -9.55 -17.49
C LEU A 126 -1.55 -9.52 -17.11
N ASN A 127 -1.26 -9.78 -15.84
CA ASN A 127 0.11 -9.84 -15.35
C ASN A 127 0.92 -10.95 -16.03
N LYS A 128 0.36 -12.16 -16.14
CA LYS A 128 1.01 -13.29 -16.80
C LYS A 128 1.29 -12.99 -18.28
N GLU A 129 0.32 -12.40 -18.99
CA GLU A 129 0.48 -11.99 -20.39
C GLU A 129 1.53 -10.89 -20.56
N LYS A 130 1.66 -10.00 -19.57
CA LYS A 130 2.64 -8.92 -19.59
C LYS A 130 4.05 -9.43 -19.30
N LEU A 131 4.20 -10.29 -18.30
CA LEU A 131 5.49 -10.89 -17.91
C LEU A 131 6.03 -11.89 -18.94
N SER A 132 5.18 -12.55 -19.73
CA SER A 132 5.65 -13.47 -20.78
C SER A 132 6.32 -12.76 -21.97
N ARG A 133 6.29 -11.42 -21.99
CA ARG A 133 6.86 -10.58 -23.06
C ARG A 133 8.17 -9.89 -22.65
N PHE A 134 8.58 -10.06 -21.39
CA PHE A 134 9.87 -9.64 -20.86
C PHE A 134 10.83 -10.84 -20.83
#